data_AF-T1CHR8-F1
#
_entry.id   AF-T1CHR8-F1
#
_cell.length_a   1.000
_cell.length_b   1.000
_cell.length_c   1.000
_cell.angle_alpha   90.00
_cell.angle_beta   90.00
_cell.angle_gamma   90.00
#
_symmetry.space_group_name_H-M   'P 1'
#
loop_
_entity.id
_entity.type
_entity.pdbx_description
1 polymer ?
#
loop_
_entity_poly.entity_id
_entity_poly.type
_entity_poly.pdbx_seq_one_letter_code
_entity_poly.pdbx_strand_id
1 'polypeptide(L)'
;RSRAIYVDWLARHQGSDHVTGSRTADMRSALVDYFRERGQIMIATEAAAEGINLQFCSLVVNYDLPWNPQRIEQRIGRCHRYGQKHDVVVVNFLNR
;
A
#
# COMPACT_ATOMS: atom_id res chain seq x y z
N ARG A 1 -0.37 -6.03 15.72
CA ARG A 1 0.31 -4.78 15.28
C ARG A 1 -0.64 -3.85 14.54
N SER A 2 -1.31 -4.30 13.47
CA SER A 2 -2.29 -3.52 12.69
C SER A 2 -3.44 -2.92 13.51
N ARG A 3 -4.02 -3.66 14.47
CA ARG A 3 -5.05 -3.11 15.38
C ARG A 3 -4.56 -1.90 16.19
N ALA A 4 -3.32 -1.94 16.67
CA ALA A 4 -2.74 -0.83 17.44
C ALA A 4 -2.48 0.39 16.54
N ILE A 5 -1.97 0.17 15.33
CA ILE A 5 -1.80 1.21 14.30
C ILE A 5 -3.15 1.90 14.01
N TYR A 6 -4.21 1.12 13.84
CA TYR A 6 -5.54 1.64 13.57
C TYR A 6 -6.10 2.47 14.73
N VAL A 7 -5.96 2.00 15.98
CA VAL A 7 -6.43 2.74 17.15
C VAL A 7 -5.68 4.07 17.30
N ASP A 8 -4.35 4.06 17.12
CA ASP A 8 -3.54 5.28 17.13
C ASP A 8 -3.96 6.24 16.01
N TRP A 9 -4.13 5.72 14.79
CA TRP A 9 -4.56 6.53 13.65
C TRP A 9 -5.95 7.14 13.86
N LEU A 10 -6.90 6.38 14.44
CA LEU A 10 -8.24 6.87 14.74
C LEU A 10 -8.22 7.97 15.80
N ALA A 11 -7.38 7.84 16.83
CA ALA A 11 -7.20 8.87 17.85
C ALA A 11 -6.62 10.17 17.26
N ARG A 12 -5.68 10.06 16.30
CA ARG A 12 -5.08 11.22 15.61
C ARG A 12 -6.04 11.94 14.66
N HIS A 13 -6.99 11.23 14.07
CA HIS A 13 -7.90 11.75 13.04
C HIS A 13 -9.35 11.89 13.51
N GLN A 14 -9.60 11.80 14.82
CA GLN A 14 -10.94 11.89 15.39
C GLN A 14 -11.59 13.24 15.04
N GLY A 15 -12.79 13.19 14.46
CA GLY A 15 -13.53 14.39 14.05
C GLY A 15 -13.04 15.04 12.76
N SER A 16 -12.10 14.42 12.04
CA SER A 16 -11.69 14.85 10.69
C SER A 16 -12.41 14.07 9.59
N ASP A 17 -12.44 14.63 8.38
CA ASP A 17 -13.00 14.00 7.18
C ASP A 17 -12.20 12.77 6.69
N HIS A 18 -11.04 12.48 7.31
CA HIS A 18 -10.26 11.30 7.01
C HIS A 18 -10.93 10.00 7.49
N VAL A 19 -11.75 10.08 8.54
CA VAL A 19 -12.47 8.92 9.09
C VAL A 19 -13.76 8.74 8.30
N THR A 20 -13.85 7.66 7.53
CA THR A 20 -14.97 7.40 6.62
C THR A 20 -16.13 6.66 7.29
N GLY A 21 -15.90 6.12 8.49
CA GLY A 21 -16.85 5.25 9.18
C GLY A 21 -16.85 3.79 8.67
N SER A 22 -16.19 3.53 7.53
CA SER A 22 -15.92 2.18 7.05
C SER A 22 -14.64 1.67 7.68
N ARG A 23 -14.77 0.77 8.65
CA ARG A 23 -13.63 0.15 9.34
C ARG A 23 -12.59 -0.43 8.38
N THR A 24 -13.01 -0.99 7.24
CA THR A 24 -12.11 -1.56 6.23
C THR A 24 -11.34 -0.47 5.49
N ALA A 25 -11.99 0.63 5.13
CA ALA A 25 -11.33 1.76 4.47
C ALA A 25 -10.38 2.47 5.44
N ASP A 26 -10.84 2.76 6.66
CA ASP A 26 -10.08 3.47 7.67
C ASP A 26 -8.86 2.65 8.14
N MET A 27 -8.99 1.33 8.27
CA MET A 27 -7.85 0.44 8.53
C MET A 27 -6.82 0.51 7.40
N ARG A 28 -7.26 0.58 6.15
CA ARG A 28 -6.36 0.67 4.99
C ARG A 28 -5.60 1.98 4.99
N SER A 29 -6.29 3.11 5.22
CA SER A 29 -5.68 4.42 5.37
C SER A 29 -4.65 4.42 6.50
N ALA A 30 -5.01 3.89 7.67
CA ALA A 30 -4.12 3.79 8.81
C ALA A 30 -2.82 3.01 8.51
N LEU A 31 -2.93 1.91 7.76
CA LEU A 31 -1.76 1.11 7.39
C LEU A 31 -0.89 1.81 6.35
N VAL A 32 -1.48 2.51 5.38
CA VAL A 32 -0.74 3.27 4.35
C VAL A 32 -0.01 4.46 4.99
N ASP A 33 -0.66 5.18 5.90
CA ASP A 33 -0.06 6.32 6.61
C ASP A 33 1.08 5.87 7.52
N TYR A 34 0.86 4.80 8.29
CA TYR A 34 1.93 4.20 9.10
C TYR A 34 3.10 3.74 8.24
N PHE A 35 2.82 3.12 7.08
CA PHE A 35 3.88 2.68 6.19
C PHE A 35 4.68 3.87 5.65
N ARG A 36 4.02 4.94 5.24
CA ARG A 36 4.67 6.18 4.79
C ARG A 36 5.56 6.81 5.85
N GLU A 37 5.10 6.87 7.10
CA GLU A 37 5.78 7.60 8.17
C GLU A 37 6.88 6.78 8.86
N ARG A 38 6.64 5.48 9.06
CA ARG A 38 7.45 4.64 9.98
C ARG A 38 7.77 3.26 9.46
N GLY A 39 7.07 2.78 8.44
CA GLY A 39 7.24 1.42 7.93
C GLY A 39 8.35 1.32 6.89
N GLN A 40 9.13 0.24 6.94
CA GLN A 40 10.14 -0.05 5.91
C GLN A 40 9.62 -1.04 4.87
N ILE A 41 8.75 -1.96 5.27
CA ILE A 41 8.19 -3.00 4.41
C ILE A 41 6.68 -3.07 4.66
N MET A 42 5.91 -3.09 3.57
CA MET A 42 4.49 -3.40 3.58
C MET A 42 4.26 -4.69 2.80
N ILE A 43 3.57 -5.64 3.44
CA ILE A 43 3.10 -6.86 2.78
C ILE A 43 1.62 -6.68 2.53
N ALA A 44 1.20 -6.83 1.28
CA ALA A 44 -0.19 -6.71 0.89
C ALA A 44 -0.55 -7.82 -0.10
N THR A 45 -1.74 -8.39 0.06
CA THR A 45 -2.38 -9.18 -0.99
C THR A 45 -2.98 -8.26 -2.04
N GLU A 46 -3.33 -8.81 -3.20
CA GLU A 46 -3.91 -8.01 -4.29
C GLU A 46 -5.19 -7.27 -3.87
N ALA A 47 -6.10 -7.94 -3.16
CA ALA A 47 -7.33 -7.31 -2.64
C ALA A 47 -7.04 -6.21 -1.59
N ALA A 48 -5.97 -6.35 -0.81
CA ALA A 48 -5.57 -5.35 0.16
C ALA A 48 -4.88 -4.13 -0.50
N ALA A 49 -4.22 -4.33 -1.63
CA ALA A 49 -3.54 -3.28 -2.41
C ALA A 49 -4.43 -2.61 -3.47
N GLU A 50 -5.69 -3.04 -3.60
CA GLU A 50 -6.62 -2.37 -4.51
C GLU A 50 -6.94 -0.95 -4.01
N GLY A 51 -6.91 0.01 -4.93
CA GLY A 51 -7.28 1.40 -4.64
C GLY A 51 -6.28 2.22 -3.81
N ILE A 52 -5.18 1.65 -3.31
CA ILE A 52 -4.19 2.42 -2.53
C ILE A 52 -3.23 3.21 -3.42
N ASN A 53 -2.74 4.33 -2.90
CA ASN A 53 -1.69 5.14 -3.52
C ASN A 53 -0.37 4.95 -2.76
N LEU A 54 0.60 4.32 -3.42
CA LEU A 54 1.93 4.03 -2.88
C LEU A 54 3.03 4.79 -3.65
N GLN A 55 2.70 5.94 -4.26
CA GLN A 55 3.67 6.80 -4.97
C GLN A 55 4.87 7.25 -4.11
N PHE A 56 4.85 7.09 -2.79
CA PHE A 56 6.02 7.36 -1.95
C PHE A 56 7.03 6.21 -1.92
N CYS A 57 6.73 5.07 -2.55
CA CYS A 57 7.60 3.90 -2.65
C CYS A 57 8.32 3.86 -3.99
N SER A 58 9.59 3.43 -3.97
CA SER A 58 10.42 3.22 -5.16
C SER A 58 10.81 1.75 -5.38
N LEU A 59 10.35 0.82 -4.54
CA LEU A 59 10.63 -0.61 -4.67
C LEU A 59 9.33 -1.41 -4.60
N VAL A 60 9.12 -2.28 -5.59
CA VAL A 60 8.01 -3.23 -5.64
C VAL A 60 8.59 -4.63 -5.75
N VAL A 61 8.22 -5.52 -4.83
CA VAL A 61 8.61 -6.93 -4.87
C VAL A 61 7.38 -7.78 -5.11
N ASN A 62 7.30 -8.40 -6.27
CA ASN A 62 6.30 -9.41 -6.57
C ASN A 62 6.80 -10.76 -6.08
N TYR A 63 6.27 -11.19 -4.94
CA TYR A 63 6.60 -12.50 -4.36
C TYR A 63 6.00 -13.65 -5.19
N ASP A 64 4.74 -13.48 -5.61
CA ASP A 64 4.06 -14.33 -6.58
C ASP A 64 3.80 -13.54 -7.88
N LEU A 65 3.95 -14.23 -9.02
CA LEU A 65 3.57 -13.68 -10.32
C LEU A 65 2.18 -14.19 -10.71
N PRO A 66 1.21 -13.29 -10.96
CA PRO A 66 -0.08 -13.69 -11.49
C PRO A 66 0.07 -14.15 -12.95
N TRP A 67 -0.80 -15.07 -13.39
CA TRP A 67 -0.78 -15.56 -14.79
C TRP A 67 -1.06 -14.44 -15.81
N ASN A 68 -1.83 -13.43 -15.40
CA ASN A 68 -2.20 -12.30 -16.24
C ASN A 68 -1.19 -11.15 -16.03
N PRO A 69 -0.37 -10.80 -17.04
CA PRO A 69 0.61 -9.73 -16.94
C PRO A 69 0.00 -8.37 -16.57
N GLN A 70 -1.26 -8.12 -16.96
CA GLN A 70 -1.95 -6.88 -16.63
C GLN A 70 -2.06 -6.66 -15.11
N ARG A 71 -2.15 -7.74 -14.32
CA ARG A 71 -2.18 -7.63 -12.86
C ARG A 71 -0.84 -7.14 -12.31
N ILE A 72 0.29 -7.52 -12.94
CA ILE A 72 1.62 -7.01 -12.56
C ILE A 72 1.70 -5.51 -12.83
N GLU A 73 1.26 -5.06 -14.01
CA GLU A 73 1.21 -3.64 -14.36
C GLU A 73 0.34 -2.83 -13.38
N GLN A 74 -0.81 -3.37 -12.97
CA GLN A 74 -1.67 -2.73 -11.97
C GLN A 74 -1.02 -2.61 -10.57
N ARG A 75 -0.17 -3.58 -10.19
CA ARG A 75 0.64 -3.54 -8.96
C ARG A 75 1.71 -2.46 -9.06
N ILE A 76 2.47 -2.44 -10.15
CA ILE A 76 3.52 -1.43 -10.42
C ILE A 76 2.90 -0.03 -10.45
N GLY A 77 1.74 0.13 -11.09
CA GLY A 77 0.99 1.38 -11.18
C GLY A 77 0.46 1.92 -9.85
N ARG A 78 0.62 1.21 -8.71
CA ARG A 78 0.37 1.78 -7.38
C ARG A 78 1.51 2.71 -6.93
N CYS A 79 2.74 2.45 -7.39
CA CYS A 79 3.95 3.19 -7.05
C CYS A 79 4.44 4.06 -8.22
N HIS A 80 4.37 3.52 -9.44
CA HIS A 80 4.84 4.18 -10.66
C HIS A 80 3.68 4.90 -11.36
N ARG A 81 3.58 6.22 -11.12
CA ARG A 81 2.57 7.11 -11.69
C ARG A 81 3.21 8.44 -12.06
N TYR A 82 2.50 9.25 -12.86
CA TYR A 82 2.95 10.61 -13.19
C TYR A 82 3.28 11.41 -11.92
N GLY A 83 4.43 12.08 -11.91
CA GLY A 83 4.94 12.83 -10.76
C GLY A 83 5.75 12.02 -9.74
N GLN A 84 6.04 10.74 -10.01
CA GLN A 84 7.00 9.97 -9.23
C GLN A 84 8.41 10.61 -9.33
N LYS A 85 9.07 10.78 -8.18
CA LYS A 85 10.37 11.48 -8.06
C LYS A 85 11.58 10.55 -8.19
N HIS A 86 11.36 9.25 -8.00
CA HIS A 86 12.41 8.24 -7.99
C HIS A 86 12.09 7.10 -8.95
N ASP A 87 13.12 6.52 -9.56
CA ASP A 87 12.94 5.34 -10.40
C ASP A 87 12.37 4.18 -9.56
N VAL A 88 11.31 3.55 -10.07
CA VAL A 88 10.67 2.42 -9.40
C VAL A 88 11.38 1.13 -9.83
N VAL A 89 12.04 0.47 -8.88
CA VAL A 89 12.66 -0.83 -9.06
C VAL A 89 11.60 -1.91 -8.83
N VAL A 90 11.49 -2.85 -9.76
CA VAL A 90 10.57 -3.99 -9.68
C VAL A 90 11.37 -5.27 -9.61
N VAL A 91 11.13 -6.07 -8.58
CA VAL A 91 11.75 -7.39 -8.37
C VAL A 91 10.67 -8.45 -8.45
N ASN A 92 10.89 -9.48 -9.26
CA ASN A 92 9.96 -10.60 -9.41
C ASN A 92 10.63 -11.87 -8.89
N PHE A 93 9.98 -12.55 -7.95
CA PHE A 93 10.45 -13.84 -7.48
C PHE A 93 9.91 -14.95 -8.39
N LEU A 94 10.80 -15.86 -8.75
CA LEU A 94 10.52 -17.02 -9.60
C LEU A 94 10.90 -18.26 -8.81
N ASN A 95 9.97 -19.21 -8.71
CA ASN A 95 10.28 -20.50 -8.13
C ASN A 95 11.02 -21.34 -9.19
N ARG A 96 12.16 -21.92 -8.82
CA ARG A 96 12.92 -22.85 -9.68
C ARG A 96 12.56 -24.29 -9.36
#